data_AF-A0A816E2B5-F1
#
_entry.id   AF-A0A816E2B5-F1
#
_cell.length_a   1.000
_cell.length_b   1.000
_cell.length_c   1.000
_cell.angle_alpha   90.00
_cell.angle_beta   90.00
_cell.angle_gamma   90.00
#
_symmetry.space_group_name_H-M   'P 1'
#
loop_
_entity.id
_entity.type
_entity.pdbx_description
1 polymer ?
#
loop_
_entity_poly.entity_id
_entity_poly.type
_entity_poly.pdbx_seq_one_letter_code
_entity_poly.pdbx_strand_id
1 'polypeptide(L)'
;MSLLFFIAITGYLRQILKLGTYYQDTIGKDFNVKIIIAGAKRQIQVIGKQQDIEKAEEAIKKHWSETLIEQQSGPKENTTTTSNECPICYEVANYTLLECGHVSCLYCLKQELSKKFDTTLSNQSFKIKCIMQECNSVLSLRDIKTIIDPPDMQRLARASFQAFLKTDTDIVQCMGTDCKQVR
;
A
#
# COMPACT_ATOMS: atom_id res chain seq x y z
N MET A 1 5.32 0.77 -27.23
CA MET A 1 4.53 1.62 -26.31
C MET A 1 4.38 0.89 -24.98
N SER A 2 4.05 1.58 -23.88
CA SER A 2 3.81 0.94 -22.57
C SER A 2 2.42 1.34 -22.08
N LEU A 3 1.59 0.34 -21.74
CA LEU A 3 0.26 0.57 -21.20
C LEU A 3 0.22 0.15 -19.72
N LEU A 4 -0.37 1.00 -18.88
CA LEU A 4 -0.48 0.81 -17.43
C LEU A 4 -1.92 0.47 -17.06
N PHE A 5 -2.12 -0.69 -16.46
CA PHE A 5 -3.41 -1.09 -15.90
C PHE A 5 -3.44 -0.83 -14.41
N PHE A 6 -4.45 -0.10 -13.96
CA PHE A 6 -4.80 0.03 -12.55
C PHE A 6 -5.91 -0.98 -12.23
N ILE A 7 -5.63 -1.95 -11.37
CA ILE A 7 -6.66 -2.86 -10.88
C ILE A 7 -7.22 -2.27 -9.58
N ALA A 8 -8.37 -1.59 -9.70
CA ALA A 8 -9.03 -0.86 -8.62
C ALA A 8 -9.94 -1.75 -7.74
N ILE A 9 -9.53 -3.00 -7.45
CA ILE A 9 -10.33 -3.90 -6.60
C ILE A 9 -9.51 -4.28 -5.38
N THR A 10 -9.92 -3.75 -4.23
CA THR A 10 -9.20 -3.74 -2.94
C THR A 10 -9.03 -5.11 -2.26
N GLY A 11 -9.47 -6.22 -2.87
CA GLY A 11 -9.41 -7.57 -2.29
C GLY A 11 -8.54 -8.59 -3.03
N TYR A 12 -8.06 -8.32 -4.24
CA TYR A 12 -7.56 -9.38 -5.15
C TYR A 12 -6.09 -9.26 -5.59
N LEU A 13 -5.27 -8.49 -4.87
CA LEU A 13 -3.82 -8.41 -5.12
C LEU A 13 -3.11 -9.76 -5.08
N ARG A 14 -3.60 -10.69 -4.25
CA ARG A 14 -3.06 -12.05 -4.14
C ARG A 14 -3.12 -12.80 -5.46
N GLN A 15 -4.21 -12.63 -6.20
CA GLN A 15 -4.40 -13.31 -7.49
C GLN A 15 -3.60 -12.65 -8.60
N ILE A 16 -3.49 -11.31 -8.62
CA ILE A 16 -2.59 -10.60 -9.56
C ILE A 16 -1.16 -11.13 -9.46
N LEU A 17 -0.66 -11.27 -8.23
CA LEU A 17 0.71 -11.67 -7.97
C LEU A 17 0.92 -13.18 -8.20
N LYS A 18 -0.02 -14.03 -7.78
CA LYS A 18 0.03 -15.49 -8.05
C LYS A 18 -0.09 -15.82 -9.54
N LEU A 19 -0.91 -15.08 -10.28
CA LEU A 19 -1.05 -15.20 -11.73
C LEU A 19 0.05 -14.44 -12.47
N GLY A 20 1.00 -13.81 -11.78
CA GLY A 20 2.03 -13.03 -12.43
C GLY A 20 2.98 -13.86 -13.29
N THR A 21 3.33 -15.04 -12.81
CA THR A 21 4.06 -16.04 -13.60
C THR A 21 3.21 -16.56 -14.75
N TYR A 22 1.92 -16.84 -14.54
CA TYR A 22 0.98 -17.21 -15.60
C TYR A 22 0.90 -16.14 -16.70
N TYR A 23 0.75 -14.87 -16.35
CA TYR A 23 0.72 -13.79 -17.33
C TYR A 23 2.04 -13.68 -18.08
N GLN A 24 3.18 -13.79 -17.39
CA GLN A 24 4.48 -13.76 -18.06
C GLN A 24 4.72 -14.97 -18.99
N ASP A 25 4.33 -16.17 -18.55
CA ASP A 25 4.61 -17.42 -19.25
C ASP A 25 3.62 -17.76 -20.36
N THR A 26 2.38 -17.30 -20.23
CA THR A 26 1.32 -17.55 -21.23
C THR A 26 1.16 -16.31 -22.09
N ILE A 27 0.64 -15.22 -21.53
CA ILE A 27 0.32 -13.99 -22.28
C ILE A 27 1.59 -13.29 -22.79
N GLY A 28 2.65 -13.24 -21.96
CA GLY A 28 3.91 -12.60 -22.31
C GLY A 28 4.60 -13.27 -23.49
N LYS A 29 4.54 -14.61 -23.56
CA LYS A 29 5.11 -15.39 -24.66
C LYS A 29 4.20 -15.38 -25.89
N ASP A 30 2.89 -15.53 -25.72
CA ASP A 30 1.92 -15.60 -26.82
C ASP A 30 1.83 -14.29 -27.60
N PHE A 31 2.00 -13.15 -26.94
CA PHE A 31 1.92 -11.84 -27.56
C PHE A 31 3.27 -11.11 -27.64
N ASN A 32 4.39 -11.76 -27.29
CA ASN A 32 5.71 -11.12 -27.28
C ASN A 32 5.72 -9.78 -26.51
N VAL A 33 5.02 -9.77 -25.37
CA VAL A 33 4.90 -8.61 -24.48
C VAL A 33 5.63 -8.86 -23.17
N LYS A 34 6.31 -7.85 -22.65
CA LYS A 34 6.88 -7.90 -21.30
C LYS A 34 5.84 -7.43 -20.30
N ILE A 35 5.53 -8.28 -19.34
CA ILE A 35 4.59 -7.97 -18.24
C ILE A 35 5.38 -7.72 -16.96
N ILE A 36 5.19 -6.54 -16.38
CA ILE A 36 5.80 -6.14 -15.10
C ILE A 36 4.68 -5.93 -14.08
N ILE A 37 4.77 -6.61 -12.94
CA ILE A 37 3.80 -6.44 -11.86
C ILE A 37 4.42 -5.58 -10.77
N ALA A 38 3.85 -4.40 -10.58
CA ALA A 38 4.22 -3.51 -9.50
C ALA A 38 3.25 -3.73 -8.33
N GLY A 39 3.48 -4.78 -7.54
CA GLY A 39 2.59 -5.18 -6.43
C GLY A 39 2.28 -4.05 -5.44
N ALA A 40 3.28 -3.22 -5.10
CA ALA A 40 3.10 -2.05 -4.22
C ALA A 40 2.21 -0.94 -4.81
N LYS A 41 2.19 -0.83 -6.15
CA LYS A 41 1.36 0.14 -6.89
C LYS A 41 0.05 -0.47 -7.39
N ARG A 42 -0.17 -1.77 -7.20
CA ARG A 42 -1.34 -2.52 -7.69
C ARG A 42 -1.53 -2.38 -9.20
N GLN A 43 -0.41 -2.40 -9.92
CA GLN A 43 -0.36 -2.15 -11.36
C GLN A 43 0.24 -3.33 -12.12
N ILE A 44 -0.35 -3.61 -13.28
CA ILE A 44 0.25 -4.47 -14.31
C ILE A 44 0.67 -3.55 -15.45
N GLN A 45 1.94 -3.61 -15.82
CA GLN A 45 2.49 -2.87 -16.95
C GLN A 45 2.77 -3.85 -18.08
N VAL A 46 2.18 -3.59 -19.24
CA VAL A 46 2.37 -4.37 -20.46
C VAL A 46 3.19 -3.54 -21.44
N ILE A 47 4.30 -4.10 -21.92
CA ILE A 47 5.25 -3.42 -22.80
C ILE A 47 5.44 -4.27 -24.06
N GLY A 48 5.15 -3.69 -25.23
CA GLY A 48 5.25 -4.39 -26.51
C GLY A 48 4.87 -3.51 -27.70
N LYS A 49 4.57 -4.15 -28.82
CA LYS A 49 3.96 -3.50 -30.00
C LYS A 49 2.48 -3.23 -29.73
N GLN A 50 1.93 -2.20 -30.34
CA GLN A 50 0.57 -1.72 -30.04
C GLN A 50 -0.50 -2.81 -30.24
N GLN A 51 -0.44 -3.55 -31.34
CA GLN A 51 -1.38 -4.65 -31.64
C GLN A 51 -1.29 -5.81 -30.64
N ASP A 52 -0.11 -6.05 -30.08
CA ASP A 52 0.13 -7.13 -29.12
C ASP A 52 -0.28 -6.73 -27.70
N ILE A 53 -0.14 -5.44 -27.36
CA ILE A 53 -0.63 -4.87 -26.11
C ILE A 53 -2.15 -4.96 -26.03
N GLU A 54 -2.87 -4.61 -27.10
CA GLU A 54 -4.33 -4.64 -27.13
C GLU A 54 -4.87 -6.07 -26.96
N LYS A 55 -4.22 -7.06 -27.58
CA LYS A 55 -4.58 -8.48 -27.41
C LYS A 55 -4.27 -8.99 -26.00
N ALA A 56 -3.10 -8.62 -25.46
CA ALA A 56 -2.73 -8.98 -24.10
C ALA A 56 -3.69 -8.34 -23.08
N GLU A 57 -4.13 -7.12 -23.30
CA GLU A 57 -5.14 -6.43 -22.50
C GLU A 57 -6.47 -7.17 -22.50
N GLU A 58 -6.97 -7.55 -23.69
CA GLU A 58 -8.24 -8.26 -23.82
C GLU A 58 -8.17 -9.64 -23.15
N ALA A 59 -7.07 -10.37 -23.32
CA ALA A 59 -6.85 -11.66 -22.68
C ALA A 59 -6.80 -11.56 -21.15
N ILE A 60 -6.12 -10.53 -20.62
CA ILE A 60 -6.09 -10.25 -19.18
C ILE A 60 -7.52 -9.93 -18.72
N LYS A 61 -8.21 -8.96 -19.33
CA LYS A 61 -9.60 -8.59 -18.93
C LYS A 61 -10.55 -9.77 -18.94
N LYS A 62 -10.49 -10.62 -19.96
CA LYS A 62 -11.32 -11.82 -20.08
C LYS A 62 -11.05 -12.79 -18.94
N HIS A 63 -9.78 -13.15 -18.71
CA HIS A 63 -9.38 -14.06 -17.64
C HIS A 63 -9.79 -13.52 -16.25
N TRP A 64 -9.70 -12.19 -16.05
CA TRP A 64 -10.19 -11.52 -14.85
C TRP A 64 -11.69 -11.67 -14.68
N SER A 65 -12.47 -11.44 -15.74
CA SER A 65 -13.94 -11.55 -15.69
C SER A 65 -14.42 -12.97 -15.38
N GLU A 66 -13.72 -13.99 -15.87
CA GLU A 66 -14.04 -15.40 -15.63
C GLU A 66 -13.69 -15.81 -14.19
N THR A 67 -12.50 -15.41 -13.71
CA THR A 67 -12.03 -15.72 -12.34
C THR A 67 -12.90 -15.04 -11.27
N LEU A 68 -13.43 -13.84 -11.55
CA LEU A 68 -14.31 -13.10 -10.63
C LEU A 68 -15.69 -13.77 -10.43
N ILE A 69 -16.17 -14.50 -11.43
CA ILE A 69 -17.49 -15.15 -11.40
C ILE A 69 -17.45 -16.42 -10.52
N GLU A 70 -16.37 -17.21 -10.62
CA GLU A 70 -16.19 -18.44 -9.83
C GLU A 70 -16.04 -18.17 -8.31
N GLN A 71 -15.61 -16.97 -7.93
CA GLN A 71 -15.30 -16.64 -6.53
C GLN A 71 -16.50 -16.10 -5.75
N GLN A 72 -17.58 -15.67 -6.41
CA GLN A 72 -18.81 -15.25 -5.73
C GLN A 72 -19.64 -16.46 -5.23
N SER A 73 -19.29 -17.68 -5.65
CA SER A 73 -19.97 -18.92 -5.28
C SER A 73 -19.23 -19.74 -4.20
N GLY A 74 -18.03 -19.31 -3.79
CA GLY A 74 -17.23 -19.99 -2.77
C GLY A 74 -17.53 -19.51 -1.34
N PRO A 75 -17.35 -20.35 -0.30
CA PRO A 75 -17.52 -19.92 1.08
C PRO A 75 -16.56 -18.78 1.37
N LYS A 76 -17.03 -17.72 2.02
CA LYS A 76 -16.18 -16.69 2.63
C LYS A 76 -15.32 -17.35 3.69
N GLU A 77 -14.20 -17.92 3.29
CA GLU A 77 -13.20 -18.42 4.21
C GLU A 77 -12.60 -17.22 4.94
N ASN A 78 -13.06 -17.07 6.18
CA ASN A 78 -12.33 -16.38 7.24
C ASN A 78 -11.04 -17.17 7.51
N THR A 79 -10.12 -17.21 6.55
CA THR A 79 -8.80 -17.77 6.77
C THR A 79 -7.97 -16.74 7.54
N THR A 80 -7.99 -16.86 8.86
CA THR A 80 -6.81 -16.69 9.69
C THR A 80 -5.76 -17.71 9.23
N THR A 81 -5.20 -17.52 8.03
CA THR A 81 -4.02 -18.27 7.59
C THR A 81 -2.84 -17.71 8.34
N THR A 82 -2.27 -18.54 9.21
CA THR A 82 -0.89 -18.50 9.71
C THR A 82 0.10 -18.69 8.56
N SER A 83 -0.08 -18.00 7.45
CA SER A 83 0.94 -17.86 6.42
C SER A 83 1.89 -16.78 6.92
N ASN A 84 3.19 -17.08 6.99
CA ASN A 84 4.26 -16.09 7.15
C ASN A 84 4.35 -15.15 5.92
N GLU A 85 3.22 -14.80 5.32
CA GLU A 85 3.09 -14.01 4.10
C GLU A 85 2.49 -12.64 4.45
N CYS A 86 3.05 -11.60 3.85
CA CYS A 86 2.59 -10.24 4.00
C CYS A 86 1.22 -10.11 3.32
N PRO A 87 0.18 -9.59 3.97
CA PRO A 87 -1.16 -9.50 3.36
C PRO A 87 -1.25 -8.47 2.23
N ILE A 88 -0.19 -7.67 2.00
CA ILE A 88 -0.13 -6.66 0.94
C ILE A 88 0.57 -7.22 -0.31
N CYS A 89 1.76 -7.80 -0.14
CA CYS A 89 2.59 -8.28 -1.26
C CYS A 89 2.75 -9.80 -1.32
N TYR A 90 2.27 -10.52 -0.32
CA TYR A 90 2.31 -11.98 -0.18
C TYR A 90 3.71 -12.61 -0.17
N GLU A 91 4.75 -11.78 -0.02
CA GLU A 91 6.13 -12.21 0.29
C GLU A 91 6.27 -12.50 1.79
N VAL A 92 7.44 -13.01 2.21
CA VAL A 92 7.73 -13.30 3.62
C VAL A 92 7.43 -12.08 4.52
N ALA A 93 6.49 -12.25 5.44
CA ALA A 93 6.19 -11.29 6.48
C ALA A 93 7.26 -11.41 7.58
N ASN A 94 7.85 -10.28 7.95
CA ASN A 94 9.00 -10.25 8.84
C ASN A 94 8.87 -9.21 9.96
N TYR A 95 7.69 -8.60 10.12
CA TYR A 95 7.45 -7.61 11.14
C TYR A 95 6.06 -7.76 11.75
N THR A 96 6.01 -7.78 13.07
CA THR A 96 4.78 -7.88 13.86
C THR A 96 4.55 -6.57 14.60
N LEU A 97 3.38 -5.97 14.39
CA LEU A 97 2.99 -4.73 15.09
C LEU A 97 2.76 -4.98 16.59
N LEU A 98 3.29 -4.10 17.43
CA LEU A 98 3.29 -4.29 18.88
C LEU A 98 1.86 -4.34 19.48
N GLU A 99 1.00 -3.42 19.05
CA GLU A 99 -0.32 -3.20 19.69
C GLU A 99 -1.42 -4.17 19.22
N CYS A 100 -1.29 -4.73 18.01
CA CYS A 100 -2.35 -5.56 17.42
C CYS A 100 -1.87 -6.94 16.94
N GLY A 101 -0.58 -7.22 16.94
CA GLY A 101 -0.03 -8.50 16.50
C GLY A 101 -0.14 -8.78 15.00
N HIS A 102 -0.68 -7.85 14.20
CA HIS A 102 -0.75 -8.03 12.76
C HIS A 102 0.64 -8.05 12.14
N VAL A 103 0.87 -9.04 11.27
CA VAL A 103 2.16 -9.30 10.64
C VAL A 103 2.16 -8.77 9.20
N SER A 104 3.25 -8.15 8.77
CA SER A 104 3.47 -7.66 7.41
C SER A 104 4.96 -7.59 7.10
N CYS A 105 5.33 -7.41 5.83
CA CYS A 105 6.71 -7.07 5.52
C CYS A 105 6.98 -5.58 5.77
N LEU A 106 8.20 -5.25 6.20
CA LEU A 106 8.60 -3.86 6.48
C LEU A 106 8.42 -2.93 5.27
N TYR A 107 8.71 -3.42 4.06
CA TYR A 107 8.58 -2.62 2.83
C TYR A 107 7.15 -2.14 2.59
N CYS A 108 6.17 -3.04 2.73
CA CYS A 108 4.76 -2.69 2.56
C CYS A 108 4.24 -1.80 3.68
N LEU A 109 4.64 -2.06 4.94
CA LEU A 109 4.31 -1.17 6.05
C LEU A 109 4.80 0.24 5.79
N LYS A 110 6.06 0.40 5.37
CA LYS A 110 6.64 1.70 5.05
C LYS A 110 5.89 2.43 3.94
N GLN A 111 5.62 1.75 2.82
CA GLN A 111 4.89 2.35 1.69
C GLN A 111 3.48 2.80 2.09
N GLU A 112 2.74 1.99 2.84
CA GLU A 112 1.40 2.35 3.30
C GLU A 112 1.43 3.48 4.35
N LEU A 113 2.43 3.49 5.25
CA LEU A 113 2.62 4.60 6.19
C LEU A 113 2.97 5.90 5.48
N SER A 114 3.86 5.88 4.48
CA SER A 114 4.18 7.07 3.69
C SER A 114 2.93 7.69 3.05
N LYS A 115 2.04 6.86 2.47
CA LYS A 115 0.75 7.34 1.91
C LYS A 115 -0.18 7.88 2.99
N LYS A 116 -0.25 7.21 4.15
CA LYS A 116 -1.06 7.66 5.28
C LYS A 116 -0.52 8.95 5.88
N PHE A 117 0.78 9.20 5.88
CA PHE A 117 1.32 10.47 6.37
C PHE A 117 0.76 11.63 5.57
N ASP A 118 0.82 11.58 4.23
CA ASP A 118 0.33 12.70 3.41
C ASP A 118 -1.14 13.05 3.68
N THR A 119 -1.97 12.07 4.09
CA THR A 119 -3.40 12.25 4.44
C THR A 119 -3.68 12.53 5.92
N THR A 120 -2.87 11.99 6.83
CA THR A 120 -2.98 12.20 8.29
C THR A 120 -2.52 13.61 8.65
N LEU A 121 -1.48 14.08 7.95
CA LEU A 121 -0.94 15.43 8.08
C LEU A 121 -1.93 16.51 7.60
N SER A 122 -2.81 16.19 6.65
CA SER A 122 -3.82 17.15 6.16
C SER A 122 -5.04 17.28 7.08
N ASN A 123 -5.41 16.22 7.81
CA ASN A 123 -6.70 16.12 8.51
C ASN A 123 -6.62 16.38 10.03
N GLN A 124 -5.50 16.88 10.56
CA GLN A 124 -5.28 17.23 11.98
C GLN A 124 -5.43 16.08 13.01
N SER A 125 -5.87 14.90 12.60
CA SER A 125 -5.90 13.67 13.40
C SER A 125 -4.52 13.03 13.37
N PHE A 126 -3.74 13.11 14.44
CA PHE A 126 -2.38 12.54 14.49
C PHE A 126 -2.33 11.02 14.80
N LYS A 127 -3.46 10.32 14.72
CA LYS A 127 -3.54 8.89 15.07
C LYS A 127 -3.29 8.03 13.84
N ILE A 128 -2.12 7.41 13.77
CA ILE A 128 -1.77 6.47 12.70
C ILE A 128 -2.31 5.10 13.07
N LYS A 129 -3.32 4.62 12.35
CA LYS A 129 -3.93 3.31 12.57
C LYS A 129 -3.26 2.21 11.78
N CYS A 130 -3.44 0.97 12.25
CA CYS A 130 -3.07 -0.26 11.55
C CYS A 130 -3.52 -0.24 10.08
N ILE A 131 -2.76 -0.94 9.24
CA ILE A 131 -3.03 -1.08 7.81
C ILE A 131 -4.10 -2.12 7.49
N MET A 132 -4.40 -3.03 8.43
CA MET A 132 -5.42 -4.06 8.21
C MET A 132 -6.81 -3.47 8.22
N GLN A 133 -7.66 -3.99 7.34
CA GLN A 133 -9.09 -3.66 7.34
C GLN A 133 -9.69 -4.04 8.70
N GLU A 134 -10.60 -3.20 9.19
CA GLU A 134 -11.32 -3.38 10.46
C GLU A 134 -10.45 -3.31 11.73
N CYS A 135 -9.13 -3.10 11.62
CA CYS A 135 -8.26 -2.86 12.77
C CYS A 135 -8.19 -1.37 13.13
N ASN A 136 -8.62 -1.03 14.34
CA ASN A 136 -8.58 0.34 14.86
C ASN A 136 -7.40 0.65 15.78
N SER A 137 -6.50 -0.30 16.00
CA SER A 137 -5.33 -0.10 16.86
C SER A 137 -4.41 0.98 16.28
N VAL A 138 -3.99 1.90 17.16
CA VAL A 138 -3.03 2.96 16.84
C VAL A 138 -1.62 2.37 16.90
N LEU A 139 -0.76 2.73 15.96
CA LEU A 139 0.63 2.27 15.95
C LEU A 139 1.40 2.89 17.13
N SER A 140 2.26 2.08 17.74
CA SER A 140 3.18 2.57 18.75
C SER A 140 4.26 3.46 18.12
N LEU A 141 4.79 4.43 18.87
CA LEU A 141 5.94 5.23 18.43
C LEU A 141 7.17 4.37 18.13
N ARG A 142 7.30 3.22 18.81
CA ARG A 142 8.36 2.24 18.57
C ARG A 142 8.21 1.63 17.17
N ASP A 143 7.01 1.17 16.82
CA ASP A 143 6.72 0.64 15.48
C ASP A 143 7.00 1.68 14.40
N ILE A 144 6.50 2.90 14.59
CA ILE A 144 6.70 3.99 13.64
C ILE A 144 8.20 4.23 13.42
N LYS A 145 8.99 4.35 14.49
CA LYS A 145 10.44 4.58 14.42
C LYS A 145 11.19 3.46 13.69
N THR A 146 10.72 2.21 13.80
CA THR A 146 11.34 1.07 13.12
C THR A 146 10.97 1.00 11.64
N ILE A 147 9.75 1.42 11.28
CA ILE A 147 9.22 1.25 9.93
C ILE A 147 9.65 2.39 8.98
N ILE A 148 9.78 3.62 9.48
CA ILE A 148 9.97 4.82 8.63
C ILE A 148 11.40 5.34 8.69
N ASP A 149 11.80 6.07 7.63
CA ASP A 149 13.13 6.66 7.59
C ASP A 149 13.23 7.92 8.48
N PRO A 150 14.44 8.30 8.92
CA PRO A 150 14.65 9.50 9.73
C PRO A 150 14.02 10.79 9.17
N PRO A 151 14.06 11.08 7.86
CA PRO A 151 13.41 12.28 7.31
C PRO A 151 11.89 12.28 7.48
N ASP A 152 11.24 11.12 7.31
CA ASP A 152 9.79 10.99 7.51
C ASP A 152 9.42 11.09 8.98
N MET A 153 10.28 10.59 9.89
CA MET A 153 10.11 10.79 11.33
C MET A 153 10.19 12.26 11.72
N GLN A 154 11.09 13.03 11.12
CA GLN A 154 11.18 14.48 11.38
C GLN A 154 9.95 15.22 10.86
N ARG A 155 9.47 14.88 9.66
CA ARG A 155 8.21 15.41 9.11
C ARG A 155 7.03 15.11 10.03
N LEU A 156 6.95 13.89 10.52
CA LEU A 156 5.92 13.44 11.44
C LEU A 156 5.97 14.22 12.76
N ALA A 157 7.14 14.33 13.39
CA ALA A 157 7.33 15.08 14.63
C ALA A 157 6.93 16.55 14.48
N ARG A 158 7.36 17.21 13.38
CA ARG A 158 7.02 18.60 13.10
C ARG A 158 5.51 18.81 12.98
N ALA A 159 4.83 17.92 12.28
CA ALA A 159 3.39 18.03 12.13
C ALA A 159 2.61 17.71 13.40
N SER A 160 3.10 16.77 14.22
CA SER A 160 2.55 16.54 15.57
C SER A 160 2.58 17.82 16.38
N PHE A 161 3.73 18.50 16.34
CA PHE A 161 3.95 19.72 17.08
C PHE A 161 3.06 20.84 16.56
N GLN A 162 2.96 21.02 15.24
CA GLN A 162 2.06 22.01 14.64
C GLN A 162 0.58 21.73 14.93
N ALA A 163 0.16 20.46 14.97
CA ALA A 163 -1.20 20.09 15.36
C ALA A 163 -1.47 20.44 16.83
N PHE A 164 -0.52 20.14 17.72
CA PHE A 164 -0.59 20.49 19.14
C PHE A 164 -0.69 22.01 19.37
N LEU A 165 0.15 22.80 18.68
CA LEU A 165 0.11 24.26 18.77
C LEU A 165 -1.22 24.88 18.32
N LYS A 166 -1.96 24.22 17.43
CA LYS A 166 -3.28 24.69 16.99
C LYS A 166 -4.39 24.37 17.99
N THR A 167 -4.20 23.35 18.83
CA THR A 167 -5.20 22.95 19.83
C THR A 167 -5.08 23.73 21.13
N ASP A 168 -3.91 24.30 21.41
CA ASP A 168 -3.65 25.07 22.62
C ASP A 168 -3.82 26.57 22.36
N THR A 169 -4.85 27.17 22.97
CA THR A 169 -5.16 28.60 22.81
C THR A 169 -4.16 29.51 23.53
N ASP A 170 -3.39 28.97 24.47
CA ASP A 170 -2.46 29.74 25.28
C ASP A 170 -1.08 29.85 24.60
N ILE A 171 -0.86 29.10 23.51
CA ILE A 171 0.38 29.14 22.75
C ILE A 171 0.21 29.95 21.46
N VAL A 172 0.82 31.13 21.42
CA VAL A 172 0.84 31.99 20.22
C VAL A 172 2.13 31.74 19.44
N GLN A 173 1.99 31.36 18.16
CA GLN A 173 3.14 31.24 17.26
C GLN A 173 3.73 32.62 16.93
N CYS A 174 5.04 32.76 17.09
CA CYS A 174 5.73 33.98 16.67
C CYS A 174 5.71 34.12 15.14
N MET A 175 5.16 35.24 14.65
CA MET A 175 5.04 35.54 13.21
C MET A 175 6.30 36.22 12.62
N GLY A 176 7.30 36.53 13.45
CA GLY A 176 8.52 37.22 13.01
C GLY A 176 9.35 36.39 12.03
N THR A 177 9.86 37.01 10.97
CA THR A 177 10.74 36.36 9.98
C THR A 177 12.09 35.96 10.58
N ASP A 178 12.56 36.69 11.60
CA ASP A 178 13.86 36.50 12.27
C ASP A 178 13.76 35.84 13.66
N CYS A 179 12.61 35.22 13.97
CA CYS A 179 12.45 34.55 15.25
C CYS A 179 13.28 33.26 15.31
N LYS A 180 14.14 33.15 16.33
CA LYS A 180 15.00 31.96 16.57
C LYS A 180 14.27 30.78 17.23
N GLN A 181 12.96 30.90 17.49
CA GLN A 181 12.17 29.77 17.99
C GLN A 181 11.95 28.74 16.88
N VAL A 182 11.95 27.47 17.25
CA VAL A 182 11.78 26.34 16.33
C VAL A 182 10.39 26.39 15.68
N ARG A 183 10.35 26.46 14.35
CA ARG A 183 9.14 26.50 13.48
C ARG A 183 8.68 25.12 12.99
#